data_AF-A0AA35QTE2-F1
#
_entry.id   AF-A0AA35QTE2-F1
#
_cell.length_a   1.000
_cell.length_b   1.000
_cell.length_c   1.000
_cell.angle_alpha   90.00
_cell.angle_beta   90.00
_cell.angle_gamma   90.00
#
_symmetry.space_group_name_H-M   'P 1'
#
loop_
_entity.id
_entity.type
_entity.pdbx_description
1 polymer ?
#
loop_
_entity_poly.entity_id
_entity_poly.type
_entity_poly.pdbx_seq_one_letter_code
_entity_poly.pdbx_strand_id
1 'polypeptide(L)'
;MSTLGQANPYFIRCIKPNPDKAPNCFVPDMVLNQLKYSGMMETVRIRRSGYPVRREFKDFLFRYGVLGREVGRGLDDRETCVGILMQYDATNKDWQLGKTKVFYRENLERVIERTRDIQLRAVCRVIYGVVCTVIARRRFLKTKAKIVIVQKMVKRFLCVRRFIRTRKAVVCMQRFERGRQARKLYARLLEQKRIEEQRRREEERRREEERQRELERQQRELERLEMEKREQEAAEMRKKLEDEEARRQEKEEARLRAEEEERLATLAKIRELEEEHQRLEEGRRRRAEAAAAAQRAEEEARLKEKETAKMQGEVEEAYEMLGSLDNALKAFTGRFGLEEGEQGEMESDTEEDDLESGFEEMKSGEDESEESQDPHSSKFRATGQLLLQYEEEPSFEGYLMFKGGKRQGWTRRWAIIKDDALMFFEMKQDAIKQGWLLKKSSGTGTLGRRNWKRRYFALRGKTIYYYSESDLSQAKPQGAIDLKDVTGIIEEGGTREHAFGLVTAERTFHLTAETAMDKKEWVEVIRRVRTMPEQKVKSMLAQEVDPRKALLTLDLELIESVTATDQEKRPNAFAVITPSRVFNLISESSAEMHMWIGALSPRKFTLGKTIFYRMLEPKAG
;
A
#
# COMPACT_ATOMS: atom_id res chain seq x y z
N MET A 1 -99.25 -41.89 -3.62
CA MET A 1 -98.88 -40.79 -2.68
C MET A 1 -98.84 -41.22 -1.23
N SER A 2 -99.85 -41.91 -0.66
CA SER A 2 -99.89 -42.35 0.76
C SER A 2 -98.52 -42.71 1.37
N THR A 3 -97.81 -43.71 0.83
CA THR A 3 -96.51 -44.19 1.32
C THR A 3 -95.40 -43.12 1.33
N LEU A 4 -95.44 -42.16 0.39
CA LEU A 4 -94.48 -41.06 0.33
C LEU A 4 -94.81 -39.95 1.34
N GLY A 5 -96.08 -39.80 1.73
CA GLY A 5 -96.51 -38.85 2.77
C GLY A 5 -96.18 -39.30 4.20
N GLN A 6 -95.80 -40.57 4.38
CA GLN A 6 -95.35 -41.13 5.67
C GLN A 6 -93.82 -41.13 5.81
N ALA A 7 -93.09 -40.80 4.76
CA ALA A 7 -91.63 -40.74 4.73
C ALA A 7 -91.10 -39.31 4.83
N ASN A 8 -89.81 -39.14 5.12
CA ASN A 8 -89.10 -37.86 5.00
C ASN A 8 -88.36 -37.79 3.65
N PRO A 9 -88.88 -37.09 2.63
CA PRO A 9 -88.38 -37.21 1.25
C PRO A 9 -87.10 -36.38 1.00
N TYR A 10 -86.09 -37.03 0.44
CA TYR A 10 -84.88 -36.38 -0.09
C TYR A 10 -85.02 -36.23 -1.61
N PHE A 11 -84.80 -35.02 -2.13
CA PHE A 11 -85.02 -34.70 -3.54
C PHE A 11 -83.70 -34.53 -4.29
N ILE A 12 -83.45 -35.42 -5.27
CA ILE A 12 -82.37 -35.29 -6.25
C ILE A 12 -82.97 -34.73 -7.55
N ARG A 13 -82.27 -33.78 -8.19
CA ARG A 13 -82.67 -33.18 -9.47
C ARG A 13 -81.53 -33.30 -10.47
N CYS A 14 -81.63 -34.27 -11.37
CA CYS A 14 -80.66 -34.48 -12.44
C CYS A 14 -80.85 -33.40 -13.53
N ILE A 15 -79.75 -32.80 -13.99
CA ILE A 15 -79.72 -31.78 -15.06
C ILE A 15 -78.77 -32.27 -16.15
N LYS A 16 -79.21 -32.28 -17.40
CA LYS A 16 -78.38 -32.58 -18.57
C LYS A 16 -77.65 -31.29 -19.00
N PRO A 17 -76.31 -31.24 -19.05
CA PRO A 17 -75.58 -29.98 -19.29
C PRO A 17 -75.52 -29.56 -20.78
N ASN A 18 -75.48 -30.52 -21.69
CA ASN A 18 -75.48 -30.33 -23.16
C ASN A 18 -76.26 -31.49 -23.84
N PRO A 19 -76.76 -31.34 -25.07
CA PRO A 19 -77.49 -32.42 -25.74
C PRO A 19 -76.57 -33.58 -26.15
N ASP A 20 -75.32 -33.29 -26.51
CA ASP A 20 -74.39 -34.16 -27.25
C ASP A 20 -73.63 -35.18 -26.40
N LYS A 21 -73.85 -35.16 -25.08
CA LYS A 21 -73.14 -35.96 -24.05
C LYS A 21 -71.65 -35.62 -23.90
N ALA A 22 -71.22 -34.46 -24.41
CA ALA A 22 -69.82 -34.02 -24.33
C ALA A 22 -69.41 -33.68 -22.88
N PRO A 23 -68.20 -34.05 -22.42
CA PRO A 23 -67.68 -33.58 -21.13
C PRO A 23 -67.40 -32.06 -21.18
N ASN A 24 -67.52 -31.39 -20.04
CA ASN A 24 -67.24 -29.95 -19.84
C ASN A 24 -68.02 -28.95 -20.73
N CYS A 25 -68.95 -29.41 -21.57
CA CYS A 25 -69.83 -28.55 -22.36
C CYS A 25 -71.12 -28.20 -21.59
N PHE A 26 -71.52 -26.93 -21.60
CA PHE A 26 -72.72 -26.42 -20.92
C PHE A 26 -73.51 -25.51 -21.89
N VAL A 27 -74.78 -25.83 -22.13
CA VAL A 27 -75.68 -25.08 -23.03
C VAL A 27 -76.69 -24.28 -22.17
N PRO A 28 -76.53 -22.95 -22.03
CA PRO A 28 -77.27 -22.16 -21.04
C PRO A 28 -78.79 -22.25 -21.18
N ASP A 29 -79.35 -22.09 -22.39
CA ASP A 29 -80.80 -22.06 -22.59
C ASP A 29 -81.45 -23.42 -22.33
N MET A 30 -80.80 -24.50 -22.70
CA MET A 30 -81.26 -25.86 -22.43
C MET A 30 -81.27 -26.14 -20.91
N VAL A 31 -80.24 -25.72 -20.18
CA VAL A 31 -80.19 -25.87 -18.72
C VAL A 31 -81.18 -24.93 -18.01
N LEU A 32 -81.31 -23.69 -18.46
CA LEU A 32 -82.28 -22.72 -17.94
C LEU A 32 -83.72 -23.23 -18.11
N ASN A 33 -84.05 -23.83 -19.24
CA ASN A 33 -85.37 -24.42 -19.47
C ASN A 33 -85.62 -25.66 -18.58
N GLN A 34 -84.59 -26.48 -18.31
CA GLN A 34 -84.68 -27.55 -17.30
C GLN A 34 -84.96 -26.98 -15.90
N LEU A 35 -84.29 -25.89 -15.49
CA LEU A 35 -84.51 -25.25 -14.19
C LEU A 35 -85.91 -24.61 -14.05
N LYS A 36 -86.50 -24.15 -15.17
CA LYS A 36 -87.91 -23.71 -15.22
C LYS A 36 -88.86 -24.88 -15.03
N TYR A 37 -88.84 -25.89 -15.91
CA TYR A 37 -89.86 -26.96 -15.88
C TYR A 37 -89.74 -27.90 -14.67
N SER A 38 -88.54 -28.07 -14.10
CA SER A 38 -88.33 -28.88 -12.89
C SER A 38 -88.79 -28.21 -11.58
N GLY A 39 -89.34 -26.98 -11.67
CA GLY A 39 -89.76 -26.19 -10.51
C GLY A 39 -88.59 -25.66 -9.65
N MET A 40 -87.35 -25.75 -10.13
CA MET A 40 -86.18 -25.29 -9.38
C MET A 40 -86.17 -23.77 -9.20
N MET A 41 -86.62 -23.00 -10.20
CA MET A 41 -86.78 -21.55 -10.06
C MET A 41 -87.77 -21.16 -8.95
N GLU A 42 -88.90 -21.85 -8.85
CA GLU A 42 -89.91 -21.59 -7.82
C GLU A 42 -89.46 -22.13 -6.44
N THR A 43 -88.74 -23.25 -6.41
CA THR A 43 -88.07 -23.75 -5.19
C THR A 43 -87.07 -22.74 -4.64
N VAL A 44 -86.33 -22.04 -5.51
CA VAL A 44 -85.46 -20.92 -5.13
C VAL A 44 -86.28 -19.72 -4.65
N ARG A 45 -87.37 -19.36 -5.34
CA ARG A 45 -88.25 -18.24 -4.96
C ARG A 45 -88.83 -18.42 -3.55
N ILE A 46 -89.37 -19.60 -3.24
CA ILE A 46 -89.89 -19.96 -1.91
C ILE A 46 -88.77 -19.94 -0.84
N ARG A 47 -87.55 -20.35 -1.18
CA ARG A 47 -86.40 -20.26 -0.26
C ARG A 47 -85.96 -18.81 0.01
N ARG A 48 -86.14 -17.90 -0.95
CA ARG A 48 -85.79 -16.47 -0.82
C ARG A 48 -86.86 -15.63 -0.12
N SER A 49 -88.14 -16.03 -0.15
CA SER A 49 -89.19 -15.38 0.67
C SER A 49 -89.09 -15.75 2.15
N GLY A 50 -88.58 -16.95 2.47
CA GLY A 50 -88.14 -17.33 3.81
C GLY A 50 -86.73 -16.82 4.16
N TYR A 51 -86.04 -17.57 5.02
CA TYR A 51 -84.65 -17.33 5.40
C TYR A 51 -83.71 -18.31 4.67
N PRO A 52 -83.02 -17.88 3.59
CA PRO A 52 -82.12 -18.72 2.81
C PRO A 52 -80.76 -18.94 3.49
N VAL A 53 -80.23 -17.96 4.23
CA VAL A 53 -78.94 -18.07 4.92
C VAL A 53 -79.13 -18.73 6.27
N ARG A 54 -78.32 -19.75 6.58
CA ARG A 54 -78.48 -20.62 7.75
C ARG A 54 -77.11 -21.04 8.27
N ARG A 55 -76.75 -20.64 9.50
CA ARG A 55 -75.46 -20.94 10.13
C ARG A 55 -75.67 -21.47 11.54
N GLU A 56 -74.85 -22.44 11.96
CA GLU A 56 -74.80 -22.82 13.38
C GLU A 56 -74.22 -21.68 14.20
N PHE A 57 -74.62 -21.55 15.48
CA PHE A 57 -74.19 -20.43 16.32
C PHE A 57 -72.65 -20.30 16.34
N LYS A 58 -71.93 -21.43 16.40
CA LYS A 58 -70.46 -21.48 16.34
C LYS A 58 -69.86 -21.00 15.01
N ASP A 59 -70.43 -21.35 13.85
CA ASP A 59 -69.99 -20.79 12.55
C ASP A 59 -70.27 -19.29 12.46
N PHE A 60 -71.44 -18.85 12.94
CA PHE A 60 -71.79 -17.43 12.98
C PHE A 60 -70.80 -16.63 13.86
N LEU A 61 -70.48 -17.10 15.07
CA LEU A 61 -69.52 -16.44 15.94
C LEU A 61 -68.07 -16.51 15.46
N PHE A 62 -67.63 -17.66 14.94
CA PHE A 62 -66.30 -17.80 14.31
C PHE A 62 -66.12 -16.79 13.17
N ARG A 63 -67.18 -16.58 12.38
CA ARG A 63 -67.16 -15.70 11.21
C ARG A 63 -67.33 -14.22 11.55
N TYR A 64 -68.26 -13.89 12.44
CA TYR A 64 -68.70 -12.51 12.72
C TYR A 64 -68.33 -11.98 14.10
N GLY A 65 -67.69 -12.76 14.98
CA GLY A 65 -67.29 -12.36 16.33
C GLY A 65 -66.33 -11.15 16.39
N VAL A 66 -65.68 -10.80 15.28
CA VAL A 66 -64.94 -9.53 15.14
C VAL A 66 -65.84 -8.29 15.29
N LEU A 67 -67.13 -8.41 14.98
CA LEU A 67 -68.16 -7.39 15.18
C LEU A 67 -68.68 -7.40 16.63
N GLY A 68 -68.86 -8.59 17.21
CA GLY A 68 -69.38 -8.79 18.57
C GLY A 68 -68.37 -8.60 19.70
N ARG A 69 -67.22 -7.96 19.46
CA ARG A 69 -66.09 -7.86 20.43
C ARG A 69 -66.47 -7.21 21.77
N GLU A 70 -67.47 -6.33 21.77
CA GLU A 70 -67.99 -5.67 22.97
C GLU A 70 -69.19 -6.42 23.59
N VAL A 71 -69.90 -7.21 22.78
CA VAL A 71 -71.12 -7.95 23.13
C VAL A 71 -70.80 -9.27 23.85
N GLY A 72 -69.88 -10.07 23.31
CA GLY A 72 -69.71 -11.49 23.69
C GLY A 72 -68.89 -11.77 24.95
N ARG A 73 -68.92 -10.90 25.96
CA ARG A 73 -68.14 -11.12 27.20
C ARG A 73 -68.95 -11.92 28.23
N GLY A 74 -68.84 -13.24 28.20
CA GLY A 74 -69.42 -14.14 29.20
C GLY A 74 -70.89 -14.51 28.99
N LEU A 75 -71.44 -14.23 27.80
CA LEU A 75 -72.76 -14.68 27.35
C LEU A 75 -72.66 -16.01 26.60
N ASP A 76 -73.79 -16.72 26.44
CA ASP A 76 -73.86 -17.94 25.63
C ASP A 76 -73.61 -17.69 24.13
N ASP A 77 -73.27 -18.75 23.39
CA ASP A 77 -73.13 -18.76 21.93
C ASP A 77 -74.38 -18.14 21.26
N ARG A 78 -75.58 -18.49 21.74
CA ARG A 78 -76.86 -18.01 21.18
C ARG A 78 -77.10 -16.53 21.50
N GLU A 79 -76.81 -16.10 22.72
CA GLU A 79 -77.01 -14.73 23.19
C GLU A 79 -76.04 -13.77 22.49
N THR A 80 -74.79 -14.19 22.32
CA THR A 80 -73.78 -13.43 21.57
C THR A 80 -74.19 -13.27 20.09
N CYS A 81 -74.80 -14.29 19.49
CA CYS A 81 -75.39 -14.15 18.14
C CYS A 81 -76.51 -13.10 18.11
N VAL A 82 -77.41 -13.08 19.10
CA VAL A 82 -78.50 -12.09 19.21
C VAL A 82 -77.95 -10.67 19.32
N GLY A 83 -77.00 -10.44 20.23
CA GLY A 83 -76.45 -9.10 20.44
C GLY A 83 -75.68 -8.57 19.23
N ILE A 84 -75.07 -9.43 18.41
CA ILE A 84 -74.52 -9.04 17.10
C ILE A 84 -75.64 -8.67 16.12
N LEU A 85 -76.69 -9.50 15.99
CA LEU A 85 -77.76 -9.30 15.00
C LEU A 85 -78.60 -8.05 15.29
N MET A 86 -78.89 -7.77 16.57
CA MET A 86 -79.62 -6.59 17.03
C MET A 86 -78.95 -5.25 16.65
N GLN A 87 -77.62 -5.24 16.41
CA GLN A 87 -76.91 -4.04 15.92
C GLN A 87 -77.23 -3.69 14.45
N TYR A 88 -77.74 -4.65 13.68
CA TYR A 88 -78.00 -4.50 12.22
C TYR A 88 -79.49 -4.59 11.87
N ASP A 89 -80.27 -5.37 12.62
CA ASP A 89 -81.74 -5.41 12.53
C ASP A 89 -82.35 -5.62 13.93
N ALA A 90 -82.62 -4.52 14.62
CA ALA A 90 -83.34 -4.54 15.89
C ALA A 90 -84.83 -4.95 15.77
N THR A 91 -85.37 -5.07 14.55
CA THR A 91 -86.77 -5.46 14.30
C THR A 91 -86.97 -6.97 14.15
N ASN A 92 -85.90 -7.76 14.09
CA ASN A 92 -85.93 -9.24 14.00
C ASN A 92 -86.81 -9.72 12.83
N LYS A 93 -86.68 -9.05 11.68
CA LYS A 93 -87.49 -9.22 10.46
C LYS A 93 -86.70 -9.91 9.34
N ASP A 94 -85.40 -9.64 9.28
CA ASP A 94 -84.46 -10.21 8.32
C ASP A 94 -83.59 -11.31 8.93
N TRP A 95 -83.78 -11.63 10.22
CA TRP A 95 -83.25 -12.82 10.91
C TRP A 95 -84.27 -13.48 11.84
N GLN A 96 -83.98 -14.71 12.28
CA GLN A 96 -84.62 -15.46 13.37
C GLN A 96 -83.62 -16.49 13.97
N LEU A 97 -83.96 -17.07 15.13
CA LEU A 97 -83.20 -18.15 15.77
C LEU A 97 -83.96 -19.48 15.71
N GLY A 98 -83.29 -20.56 15.33
CA GLY A 98 -83.73 -21.93 15.60
C GLY A 98 -83.10 -22.49 16.88
N LYS A 99 -83.24 -23.80 17.10
CA LYS A 99 -82.66 -24.50 18.26
C LYS A 99 -81.12 -24.54 18.27
N THR A 100 -80.49 -24.55 17.09
CA THR A 100 -79.02 -24.69 16.92
C THR A 100 -78.41 -23.74 15.89
N LYS A 101 -79.23 -22.95 15.18
CA LYS A 101 -78.81 -22.17 14.01
C LYS A 101 -79.46 -20.78 13.99
N VAL A 102 -78.70 -19.79 13.50
CA VAL A 102 -79.20 -18.49 13.04
C VAL A 102 -79.76 -18.65 11.63
N PHE A 103 -80.92 -18.08 11.37
CA PHE A 103 -81.58 -18.02 10.06
C PHE A 103 -81.68 -16.55 9.65
N TYR A 104 -81.25 -16.18 8.45
CA TYR A 104 -81.29 -14.78 8.01
C TYR A 104 -81.39 -14.60 6.48
N ARG A 105 -81.68 -13.37 6.05
CA ARG A 105 -81.84 -12.98 4.64
C ARG A 105 -80.51 -12.50 4.04
N GLU A 106 -80.40 -12.65 2.72
CA GLU A 106 -79.24 -12.22 1.94
C GLU A 106 -78.90 -10.72 2.11
N ASN A 107 -79.92 -9.87 2.30
CA ASN A 107 -79.71 -8.42 2.48
C ASN A 107 -78.92 -8.15 3.76
N LEU A 108 -79.30 -8.80 4.86
CA LEU A 108 -78.62 -8.71 6.14
C LEU A 108 -77.22 -9.35 6.08
N GLU A 109 -77.05 -10.48 5.40
CA GLU A 109 -75.70 -11.06 5.17
C GLU A 109 -74.79 -10.08 4.42
N ARG A 110 -75.28 -9.44 3.35
CA ARG A 110 -74.52 -8.44 2.58
C ARG A 110 -74.14 -7.21 3.40
N VAL A 111 -74.94 -6.79 4.38
CA VAL A 111 -74.61 -5.70 5.32
C VAL A 111 -73.57 -6.15 6.34
N ILE A 112 -73.79 -7.28 7.02
CA ILE A 112 -72.90 -7.79 8.07
C ILE A 112 -71.51 -8.13 7.49
N GLU A 113 -71.44 -8.77 6.32
CA GLU A 113 -70.16 -9.02 5.63
C GLU A 113 -69.45 -7.72 5.28
N ARG A 114 -70.14 -6.70 4.74
CA ARG A 114 -69.52 -5.40 4.41
C ARG A 114 -68.89 -4.74 5.65
N THR A 115 -69.59 -4.76 6.79
CA THR A 115 -69.09 -4.17 8.04
C THR A 115 -67.93 -4.99 8.61
N ARG A 116 -68.00 -6.33 8.56
CA ARG A 116 -66.90 -7.25 8.90
C ARG A 116 -65.66 -6.94 8.07
N ASP A 117 -65.83 -6.73 6.78
CA ASP A 117 -64.77 -6.38 5.82
C ASP A 117 -64.12 -5.02 6.15
N ILE A 118 -64.89 -4.05 6.63
CA ILE A 118 -64.37 -2.74 7.09
C ILE A 118 -63.57 -2.91 8.39
N GLN A 119 -64.10 -3.64 9.38
CA GLN A 119 -63.42 -3.86 10.66
C GLN A 119 -62.13 -4.69 10.49
N LEU A 120 -62.13 -5.71 9.63
CA LEU A 120 -60.92 -6.47 9.29
C LEU A 120 -59.86 -5.58 8.64
N ARG A 121 -60.23 -4.66 7.73
CA ARG A 121 -59.30 -3.66 7.17
C ARG A 121 -58.73 -2.73 8.24
N ALA A 122 -59.54 -2.31 9.23
CA ALA A 122 -59.07 -1.49 10.35
C ALA A 122 -58.06 -2.24 11.23
N VAL A 123 -58.35 -3.49 11.61
CA VAL A 123 -57.43 -4.35 12.37
C VAL A 123 -56.12 -4.60 11.60
N CYS A 124 -56.21 -4.93 10.31
CA CYS A 124 -55.03 -5.09 9.45
C CYS A 124 -54.17 -3.82 9.38
N ARG A 125 -54.78 -2.62 9.36
CA ARG A 125 -54.05 -1.34 9.39
C ARG A 125 -53.26 -1.16 10.68
N VAL A 126 -53.81 -1.54 11.84
CA VAL A 126 -53.11 -1.49 13.13
C VAL A 126 -51.93 -2.47 13.15
N ILE A 127 -52.15 -3.72 12.72
CA ILE A 127 -51.10 -4.74 12.62
C ILE A 127 -49.97 -4.26 11.69
N TYR A 128 -50.32 -3.75 10.51
CA TYR A 128 -49.38 -3.19 9.54
C TYR A 128 -48.56 -2.04 10.13
N GLY A 129 -49.20 -1.09 10.81
CA GLY A 129 -48.51 0.02 11.49
C GLY A 129 -47.48 -0.45 12.52
N VAL A 130 -47.80 -1.47 13.31
CA VAL A 130 -46.86 -2.08 14.27
C VAL A 130 -45.71 -2.79 13.56
N VAL A 131 -45.99 -3.60 12.52
CA VAL A 131 -44.97 -4.32 11.75
C VAL A 131 -44.01 -3.35 11.06
N CYS A 132 -44.52 -2.32 10.36
CA CYS A 132 -43.71 -1.27 9.74
C CYS A 132 -42.87 -0.51 10.78
N THR A 133 -43.43 -0.22 11.96
CA THR A 133 -42.67 0.43 13.06
C THR A 133 -41.51 -0.46 13.55
N VAL A 134 -41.72 -1.77 13.69
CA VAL A 134 -40.66 -2.72 14.07
C VAL A 134 -39.58 -2.82 12.99
N ILE A 135 -39.97 -2.88 11.71
CA ILE A 135 -39.03 -2.91 10.57
C ILE A 135 -38.22 -1.60 10.51
N ALA A 136 -38.88 -0.44 10.57
CA ALA A 136 -38.23 0.87 10.56
C ALA A 136 -37.26 1.04 11.74
N ARG A 137 -37.65 0.63 12.96
CA ARG A 137 -36.78 0.65 14.14
C ARG A 137 -35.56 -0.27 13.97
N ARG A 138 -35.73 -1.46 13.39
CA ARG A 138 -34.62 -2.37 13.05
C ARG A 138 -33.67 -1.76 12.00
N ARG A 139 -34.22 -1.16 10.92
CA ARG A 139 -33.44 -0.45 9.88
C ARG A 139 -32.65 0.71 10.50
N PHE A 140 -33.29 1.57 11.30
CA PHE A 140 -32.65 2.70 11.99
C PHE A 140 -31.51 2.27 12.94
N LEU A 141 -31.74 1.27 13.81
CA LEU A 141 -30.72 0.83 14.77
C LEU A 141 -29.48 0.23 14.08
N LYS A 142 -29.67 -0.55 12.99
CA LYS A 142 -28.56 -1.04 12.16
C LYS A 142 -27.74 0.12 11.57
N THR A 143 -28.40 1.16 11.07
CA THR A 143 -27.72 2.35 10.52
C THR A 143 -27.01 3.17 11.60
N LYS A 144 -27.64 3.39 12.77
CA LYS A 144 -27.02 4.09 13.91
C LYS A 144 -25.74 3.41 14.38
N ALA A 145 -25.74 2.07 14.48
CA ALA A 145 -24.55 1.31 14.85
C ALA A 145 -23.38 1.52 13.87
N LYS A 146 -23.63 1.48 12.56
CA LYS A 146 -22.62 1.76 11.52
C LYS A 146 -22.06 3.19 11.64
N ILE A 147 -22.93 4.19 11.84
CA ILE A 147 -22.52 5.60 12.00
C ILE A 147 -21.59 5.77 13.21
N VAL A 148 -21.91 5.15 14.35
CA VAL A 148 -21.06 5.22 15.56
C VAL A 148 -19.68 4.61 15.32
N ILE A 149 -19.58 3.50 14.57
CA ILE A 149 -18.29 2.90 14.19
C ILE A 149 -17.47 3.86 13.33
N VAL A 150 -18.07 4.47 12.29
CA VAL A 150 -17.37 5.44 11.43
C VAL A 150 -16.93 6.66 12.24
N GLN A 151 -17.79 7.21 13.10
CA GLN A 151 -17.44 8.32 14.00
C GLN A 151 -16.27 7.97 14.94
N LYS A 152 -16.23 6.75 15.50
CA LYS A 152 -15.12 6.27 16.34
C LYS A 152 -13.81 6.21 15.54
N MET A 153 -13.84 5.69 14.31
CA MET A 153 -12.66 5.59 13.45
C MET A 153 -12.14 6.97 13.01
N VAL A 154 -13.02 7.89 12.60
CA VAL A 154 -12.63 9.26 12.22
C VAL A 154 -12.04 10.02 13.42
N LYS A 155 -12.65 9.92 14.61
CA LYS A 155 -12.09 10.51 15.85
C LYS A 155 -10.71 9.94 16.18
N ARG A 156 -10.51 8.62 16.08
CA ARG A 156 -9.20 7.97 16.27
C ARG A 156 -8.18 8.50 15.26
N PHE A 157 -8.51 8.51 13.97
CA PHE A 157 -7.62 8.97 12.91
C PHE A 157 -7.17 10.43 13.11
N LEU A 158 -8.10 11.34 13.41
CA LEU A 158 -7.77 12.75 13.64
C LEU A 158 -6.89 12.94 14.89
N CYS A 159 -7.16 12.21 15.97
CA CYS A 159 -6.33 12.22 17.17
C CYS A 159 -4.90 11.72 16.89
N VAL A 160 -4.76 10.54 16.28
CA VAL A 160 -3.46 9.95 15.92
C VAL A 160 -2.68 10.86 14.96
N ARG A 161 -3.35 11.44 13.95
CA ARG A 161 -2.71 12.37 13.01
C ARG A 161 -2.23 13.66 13.68
N ARG A 162 -2.95 14.16 14.70
CA ARG A 162 -2.51 15.31 15.51
C ARG A 162 -1.29 14.94 16.37
N PHE A 163 -1.35 13.82 17.08
CA PHE A 163 -0.25 13.30 17.91
C PHE A 163 1.04 13.11 17.10
N ILE A 164 0.98 12.45 15.93
CA ILE A 164 2.16 12.22 15.08
C ILE A 164 2.79 13.54 14.62
N ARG A 165 1.98 14.56 14.26
CA ARG A 165 2.51 15.90 13.92
C ARG A 165 3.22 16.55 15.11
N THR A 166 2.58 16.56 16.28
CA THR A 166 3.16 17.13 17.51
C THR A 166 4.45 16.40 17.90
N ARG A 167 4.47 15.06 17.88
CA ARG A 167 5.67 14.26 18.16
C ARG A 167 6.80 14.57 17.18
N LYS A 168 6.53 14.67 15.86
CA LYS A 168 7.55 15.05 14.87
C LYS A 168 8.11 16.46 15.13
N ALA A 169 7.27 17.44 15.47
CA ALA A 169 7.71 18.79 15.81
C ALA A 169 8.59 18.82 17.07
N VAL A 170 8.16 18.15 18.15
CA VAL A 170 8.92 18.07 19.41
C VAL A 170 10.27 17.39 19.22
N VAL A 171 10.33 16.25 18.51
CA VAL A 171 11.59 15.56 18.20
C VAL A 171 12.52 16.43 17.34
N CYS A 172 11.97 17.21 16.42
CA CYS A 172 12.75 18.17 15.62
C CYS A 172 13.36 19.28 16.50
N MET A 173 12.57 19.90 17.38
CA MET A 173 13.05 20.90 18.34
C MET A 173 14.11 20.34 19.29
N GLN A 174 13.90 19.12 19.80
CA GLN A 174 14.88 18.42 20.65
C GLN A 174 16.19 18.11 19.91
N ARG A 175 16.13 17.72 18.62
CA ARG A 175 17.33 17.56 17.77
C ARG A 175 18.09 18.88 17.62
N PHE A 176 17.38 19.96 17.29
CA PHE A 176 18.02 21.28 17.09
C PHE A 176 18.68 21.80 18.37
N GLU A 177 18.01 21.72 19.52
CA GLU A 177 18.57 22.21 20.78
C GLU A 177 19.74 21.34 21.28
N ARG A 178 19.65 20.01 21.18
CA ARG A 178 20.81 19.12 21.45
C ARG A 178 22.01 19.45 20.56
N GLY A 179 21.78 19.67 19.25
CA GLY A 179 22.84 20.06 18.32
C GLY A 179 23.43 21.45 18.61
N ARG A 180 22.61 22.39 19.09
CA ARG A 180 23.04 23.72 19.54
C ARG A 180 23.92 23.64 20.79
N GLN A 181 23.52 22.82 21.77
CA GLN A 181 24.29 22.58 22.99
C GLN A 181 25.62 21.89 22.70
N ALA A 182 25.61 20.85 21.84
CA ALA A 182 26.81 20.15 21.40
C ALA A 182 27.80 21.09 20.69
N ARG A 183 27.35 21.90 19.71
CA ARG A 183 28.23 22.89 19.05
C ARG A 183 28.75 23.95 20.01
N LYS A 184 27.94 24.43 20.97
CA LYS A 184 28.39 25.39 22.00
C LYS A 184 29.42 24.80 22.96
N LEU A 185 29.36 23.49 23.23
CA LEU A 185 30.39 22.77 23.98
C LEU A 185 31.65 22.58 23.14
N TYR A 186 31.52 22.12 21.89
CA TYR A 186 32.65 21.91 20.98
C TYR A 186 33.46 23.19 20.74
N ALA A 187 32.79 24.32 20.48
CA ALA A 187 33.45 25.62 20.30
C ALA A 187 34.27 26.04 21.53
N ARG A 188 33.80 25.73 22.76
CA ARG A 188 34.57 25.99 23.99
C ARG A 188 35.80 25.07 24.11
N LEU A 189 35.65 23.79 23.77
CA LEU A 189 36.76 22.82 23.81
C LEU A 189 37.82 23.14 22.75
N LEU A 190 37.40 23.59 21.56
CA LEU A 190 38.30 24.05 20.50
C LEU A 190 39.06 25.31 20.91
N GLU A 191 38.39 26.27 21.55
CA GLU A 191 39.03 27.49 22.06
C GLU A 191 39.99 27.20 23.22
N GLN A 192 39.64 26.27 24.11
CA GLN A 192 40.56 25.76 25.14
C GLN A 192 41.82 25.12 24.51
N LYS A 193 41.65 24.28 23.48
CA LYS A 193 42.78 23.71 22.73
C LYS A 193 43.65 24.77 22.04
N ARG A 194 43.04 25.80 21.44
CA ARG A 194 43.80 26.91 20.83
C ARG A 194 44.66 27.65 21.85
N ILE A 195 44.11 27.95 23.02
CA ILE A 195 44.83 28.60 24.13
C ILE A 195 45.94 27.69 24.68
N GLU A 196 45.67 26.38 24.77
CA GLU A 196 46.65 25.37 25.20
C GLU A 196 47.80 25.20 24.19
N GLU A 197 47.50 25.16 22.88
CA GLU A 197 48.51 25.16 21.82
C GLU A 197 49.31 26.47 21.77
N GLN A 198 48.68 27.64 21.93
CA GLN A 198 49.39 28.91 22.02
C GLN A 198 50.37 28.92 23.20
N ARG A 199 49.93 28.49 24.38
CA ARG A 199 50.80 28.31 25.56
C ARG A 199 51.95 27.34 25.27
N ARG A 200 51.68 26.20 24.63
CA ARG A 200 52.72 25.22 24.28
C ARG A 200 53.75 25.80 23.30
N ARG A 201 53.31 26.55 22.29
CA ARG A 201 54.19 27.25 21.33
C ARG A 201 54.98 28.38 21.98
N GLU A 202 54.41 29.10 22.96
CA GLU A 202 55.14 30.08 23.76
C GLU A 202 56.17 29.44 24.69
N GLU A 203 55.87 28.29 25.31
CA GLU A 203 56.84 27.53 26.10
C GLU A 203 57.95 26.92 25.23
N GLU A 204 57.61 26.35 24.07
CA GLU A 204 58.58 25.84 23.09
C GLU A 204 59.53 26.96 22.64
N ARG A 205 58.98 28.14 22.28
CA ARG A 205 59.77 29.34 21.98
C ARG A 205 60.64 29.81 23.14
N ARG A 206 60.13 29.87 24.38
CA ARG A 206 60.94 30.29 25.54
C ARG A 206 62.13 29.35 25.75
N ARG A 207 61.91 28.04 25.66
CA ARG A 207 62.98 27.02 25.75
C ARG A 207 63.97 27.13 24.58
N GLU A 208 63.52 27.54 23.39
CA GLU A 208 64.37 27.81 22.24
C GLU A 208 65.22 29.08 22.41
N GLU A 209 64.61 30.17 22.87
CA GLU A 209 65.29 31.43 23.23
C GLU A 209 66.31 31.21 24.37
N GLU A 210 66.02 30.31 25.32
CA GLU A 210 66.95 29.87 26.37
C GLU A 210 68.11 29.04 25.81
N ARG A 211 67.84 28.00 24.99
CA ARG A 211 68.88 27.21 24.30
C ARG A 211 69.79 28.08 23.44
N GLN A 212 69.24 29.03 22.69
CA GLN A 212 70.01 29.93 21.84
C GLN A 212 70.95 30.82 22.67
N ARG A 213 70.48 31.34 23.82
CA ARG A 213 71.31 32.10 24.75
C ARG A 213 72.39 31.25 25.44
N GLU A 214 72.15 29.96 25.61
CA GLU A 214 73.16 29.02 26.13
C GLU A 214 74.22 28.69 25.07
N LEU A 215 73.83 28.44 23.82
CA LEU A 215 74.73 28.28 22.68
C LEU A 215 75.58 29.54 22.43
N GLU A 216 74.98 30.74 22.48
CA GLU A 216 75.72 32.00 22.38
C GLU A 216 76.74 32.19 23.52
N ARG A 217 76.47 31.69 24.73
CA ARG A 217 77.45 31.71 25.83
C ARG A 217 78.60 30.75 25.55
N GLN A 218 78.29 29.52 25.14
CA GLN A 218 79.31 28.51 24.78
C GLN A 218 80.17 28.96 23.60
N GLN A 219 79.60 29.64 22.59
CA GLN A 219 80.34 30.25 21.50
C GLN A 219 81.29 31.36 21.99
N ARG A 220 80.80 32.30 22.80
CA ARG A 220 81.64 33.39 23.36
C ARG A 220 82.71 32.89 24.33
N GLU A 221 82.49 31.73 24.96
CA GLU A 221 83.46 31.05 25.82
C GLU A 221 84.52 30.33 24.97
N LEU A 222 84.12 29.65 23.90
CA LEU A 222 85.02 29.05 22.92
C LEU A 222 85.89 30.10 22.20
N GLU A 223 85.30 31.23 21.78
CA GLU A 223 85.99 32.37 21.18
C GLU A 223 87.06 32.95 22.13
N ARG A 224 86.76 33.03 23.43
CA ARG A 224 87.75 33.45 24.46
C ARG A 224 88.90 32.47 24.55
N LEU A 225 88.62 31.17 24.61
CA LEU A 225 89.65 30.12 24.67
C LEU A 225 90.50 30.06 23.39
N GLU A 226 89.90 30.30 22.21
CA GLU A 226 90.65 30.45 20.97
C GLU A 226 91.53 31.70 20.95
N MET A 227 91.04 32.83 21.46
CA MET A 227 91.83 34.06 21.57
C MET A 227 92.99 33.91 22.56
N GLU A 228 92.76 33.35 23.75
CA GLU A 228 93.82 33.03 24.72
C GLU A 228 94.86 32.07 24.13
N LYS A 229 94.44 31.07 23.35
CA LYS A 229 95.36 30.15 22.65
C LYS A 229 96.18 30.87 21.57
N ARG A 230 95.56 31.76 20.78
CA ARG A 230 96.27 32.59 19.79
C ARG A 230 97.26 33.55 20.45
N GLU A 231 96.92 34.11 21.62
CA GLU A 231 97.85 34.93 22.42
C GLU A 231 99.03 34.11 22.97
N GLN A 232 98.80 32.88 23.41
CA GLN A 232 99.87 31.94 23.82
C GLN A 232 100.78 31.56 22.63
N GLU A 233 100.21 31.23 21.48
CA GLU A 233 100.97 30.92 20.25
C GLU A 233 101.77 32.16 19.77
N ALA A 234 101.20 33.36 19.86
CA ALA A 234 101.90 34.61 19.55
C ALA A 234 103.00 34.95 20.59
N ALA A 235 102.81 34.63 21.87
CA ALA A 235 103.81 34.81 22.92
C ALA A 235 105.00 33.85 22.74
N GLU A 236 104.75 32.57 22.38
CA GLU A 236 105.82 31.66 21.98
C GLU A 236 106.61 32.19 20.77
N MET A 237 105.91 32.70 19.75
CA MET A 237 106.57 33.24 18.54
C MET A 237 107.39 34.50 18.85
N ARG A 238 106.91 35.39 19.72
CA ARG A 238 107.70 36.54 20.21
C ARG A 238 108.94 36.09 20.94
N LYS A 239 108.81 35.14 21.89
CA LYS A 239 109.96 34.63 22.64
C LYS A 239 111.01 33.97 21.72
N LYS A 240 110.58 33.22 20.69
CA LYS A 240 111.49 32.64 19.68
C LYS A 240 112.24 33.70 18.86
N LEU A 241 111.65 34.88 18.65
CA LEU A 241 112.32 36.02 18.00
C LEU A 241 113.28 36.72 18.95
N GLU A 242 112.88 36.96 20.21
CA GLU A 242 113.75 37.53 21.27
C GLU A 242 114.98 36.64 21.52
N ASP A 243 114.80 35.32 21.58
CA ASP A 243 115.87 34.31 21.68
C ASP A 243 116.79 34.30 20.43
N GLU A 244 116.30 34.71 19.24
CA GLU A 244 117.13 34.84 18.03
C GLU A 244 117.91 36.17 18.02
N GLU A 245 117.28 37.28 18.40
CA GLU A 245 117.89 38.61 18.44
C GLU A 245 119.02 38.69 19.48
N ALA A 246 118.82 38.16 20.68
CA ALA A 246 119.87 38.04 21.69
C ALA A 246 121.09 37.26 21.15
N ARG A 247 120.84 36.21 20.36
CA ARG A 247 121.86 35.35 19.73
C ARG A 247 122.52 35.97 18.49
N ARG A 248 122.03 37.12 18.02
CA ARG A 248 122.72 38.01 17.07
C ARG A 248 123.59 39.03 17.82
N GLN A 249 123.06 39.65 18.88
CA GLN A 249 123.79 40.61 19.73
C GLN A 249 125.05 40.00 20.37
N GLU A 250 124.95 38.78 20.92
CA GLU A 250 126.09 38.06 21.51
C GLU A 250 127.23 37.82 20.50
N LYS A 251 126.91 37.61 19.22
CA LYS A 251 127.90 37.47 18.14
C LYS A 251 128.52 38.80 17.71
N GLU A 252 127.78 39.90 17.82
CA GLU A 252 128.28 41.23 17.48
C GLU A 252 129.22 41.77 18.56
N GLU A 253 128.89 41.61 19.84
CA GLU A 253 129.81 41.90 20.95
C GLU A 253 131.11 41.10 20.86
N ALA A 254 131.02 39.81 20.53
CA ALA A 254 132.21 38.96 20.35
C ALA A 254 133.12 39.45 19.20
N ARG A 255 132.54 40.07 18.16
CA ARG A 255 133.32 40.65 17.05
C ARG A 255 134.04 41.94 17.46
N LEU A 256 133.34 42.82 18.19
CA LEU A 256 133.88 44.11 18.63
C LEU A 256 135.06 43.96 19.59
N ARG A 257 135.01 42.98 20.51
CA ARG A 257 136.12 42.73 21.46
C ARG A 257 137.41 42.28 20.75
N ALA A 258 137.29 41.55 19.64
CA ALA A 258 138.46 41.18 18.82
C ALA A 258 139.08 42.38 18.08
N GLU A 259 138.27 43.34 17.61
CA GLU A 259 138.76 44.56 16.96
C GLU A 259 139.52 45.50 17.94
N GLU A 260 139.29 45.43 19.25
CA GLU A 260 140.03 46.24 20.24
C GLU A 260 141.42 45.68 20.59
N GLU A 261 141.58 44.35 20.73
CA GLU A 261 142.89 43.75 21.04
C GLU A 261 143.90 43.98 19.90
N GLU A 262 143.47 43.92 18.63
CA GLU A 262 144.33 44.18 17.47
C GLU A 262 144.78 45.66 17.38
N ARG A 263 143.92 46.60 17.81
CA ARG A 263 144.25 48.03 17.89
C ARG A 263 145.28 48.37 18.96
N LEU A 264 145.27 47.65 20.08
CA LEU A 264 146.27 47.81 21.14
C LEU A 264 147.65 47.26 20.71
N ALA A 265 147.68 46.14 20.00
CA ALA A 265 148.92 45.57 19.47
C ALA A 265 149.59 46.45 18.41
N THR A 266 148.81 47.08 17.53
CA THR A 266 149.33 47.93 16.44
C THR A 266 149.90 49.27 16.95
N LEU A 267 149.28 49.90 17.96
CA LEU A 267 149.77 51.16 18.54
C LEU A 267 151.14 51.03 19.24
N ALA A 268 151.48 49.86 19.78
CA ALA A 268 152.80 49.61 20.36
C ALA A 268 153.90 49.58 19.28
N LYS A 269 153.59 49.08 18.08
CA LYS A 269 154.56 48.85 17.00
C LYS A 269 155.00 50.13 16.27
N ILE A 270 154.17 51.18 16.31
CA ILE A 270 154.43 52.44 15.59
C ILE A 270 155.58 53.23 16.23
N ARG A 271 155.69 53.25 17.58
CA ARG A 271 156.73 54.01 18.29
C ARG A 271 158.16 53.52 18.07
N GLU A 272 158.36 52.23 17.79
CA GLU A 272 159.69 51.70 17.46
C GLU A 272 160.18 52.18 16.07
N LEU A 273 159.25 52.45 15.15
CA LEU A 273 159.57 52.76 13.74
C LEU A 273 159.86 54.25 13.48
N GLU A 274 159.38 55.14 14.35
CA GLU A 274 159.63 56.59 14.24
C GLU A 274 161.10 56.96 14.54
N GLU A 275 161.78 56.22 15.42
CA GLU A 275 163.19 56.45 15.75
C GLU A 275 164.17 55.94 14.67
N GLU A 276 163.82 54.91 13.89
CA GLU A 276 164.62 54.47 12.74
C GLU A 276 164.50 55.43 11.55
N HIS A 277 163.32 56.02 11.32
CA HIS A 277 163.05 56.79 10.09
C HIS A 277 163.97 58.02 9.95
N GLN A 278 164.32 58.68 11.07
CA GLN A 278 165.22 59.84 11.04
C GLN A 278 166.66 59.52 10.60
N ARG A 279 167.08 58.25 10.63
CA ARG A 279 168.45 57.83 10.22
C ARG A 279 168.58 57.48 8.73
N LEU A 280 167.47 57.40 7.99
CA LEU A 280 167.47 56.91 6.61
C LEU A 280 167.28 57.99 5.53
N GLU A 281 166.77 59.17 5.88
CA GLU A 281 166.46 60.21 4.87
C GLU A 281 167.71 60.85 4.25
N GLU A 282 168.77 61.10 5.03
CA GLU A 282 170.03 61.68 4.52
C GLU A 282 170.68 60.81 3.42
N GLY A 283 170.45 59.50 3.44
CA GLY A 283 170.95 58.57 2.42
C GLY A 283 170.17 58.59 1.10
N ARG A 284 168.86 58.86 1.12
CA ARG A 284 167.99 58.77 -0.07
C ARG A 284 168.27 59.88 -1.10
N ARG A 285 168.69 61.06 -0.64
CA ARG A 285 168.98 62.23 -1.49
C ARG A 285 170.04 61.98 -2.58
N ARG A 286 170.90 60.97 -2.44
CA ARG A 286 171.96 60.62 -3.41
C ARG A 286 171.57 59.57 -4.48
N ARG A 287 170.30 59.14 -4.56
CA ARG A 287 169.86 58.09 -5.49
C ARG A 287 168.73 58.47 -6.46
N ALA A 288 168.02 59.57 -6.24
CA ALA A 288 166.87 59.95 -7.07
C ALA A 288 167.25 60.55 -8.45
N GLU A 289 168.44 61.16 -8.56
CA GLU A 289 168.92 61.84 -9.77
C GLU A 289 169.17 60.88 -10.96
N ALA A 290 169.12 59.56 -10.74
CA ALA A 290 169.38 58.53 -11.76
C ALA A 290 168.11 58.01 -12.49
N ALA A 291 166.90 58.37 -12.05
CA ALA A 291 165.65 57.70 -12.48
C ALA A 291 164.86 58.42 -13.60
N ALA A 292 165.31 59.59 -14.08
CA ALA A 292 164.56 60.46 -14.99
C ALA A 292 164.53 60.02 -16.48
N ALA A 293 164.83 58.75 -16.78
CA ALA A 293 165.18 58.30 -18.15
C ALA A 293 164.16 57.37 -18.84
N ALA A 294 163.11 56.91 -18.16
CA ALA A 294 162.31 55.76 -18.59
C ALA A 294 160.83 56.07 -18.95
N GLN A 295 160.63 56.89 -20.00
CA GLN A 295 159.52 56.86 -20.99
C GLN A 295 158.05 57.01 -20.48
N ARG A 296 157.11 57.74 -21.12
CA ARG A 296 156.89 58.16 -22.54
C ARG A 296 156.50 57.04 -23.52
N ALA A 297 155.56 56.16 -23.14
CA ALA A 297 155.13 55.05 -24.01
C ALA A 297 153.63 54.67 -24.00
N GLU A 298 152.79 55.17 -23.08
CA GLU A 298 151.46 54.55 -22.83
C GLU A 298 150.31 55.58 -22.70
N GLU A 299 149.94 56.20 -23.82
CA GLU A 299 148.85 57.20 -23.91
C GLU A 299 147.90 56.92 -25.10
N GLU A 300 147.39 55.68 -25.27
CA GLU A 300 146.59 55.32 -26.46
C GLU A 300 145.45 54.27 -26.29
N ALA A 301 144.53 54.47 -25.33
CA ALA A 301 143.23 53.75 -25.29
C ALA A 301 142.17 54.52 -24.46
N ARG A 302 141.38 55.44 -25.02
CA ARG A 302 140.16 55.20 -25.84
C ARG A 302 139.09 54.36 -25.11
N LEU A 303 138.16 54.92 -24.32
CA LEU A 303 137.06 55.86 -24.65
C LEU A 303 135.86 55.22 -25.40
N LYS A 304 134.64 55.43 -24.85
CA LYS A 304 133.28 55.13 -25.34
C LYS A 304 132.75 53.68 -25.18
N GLU A 305 131.74 53.53 -24.30
CA GLU A 305 130.45 52.93 -24.68
C GLU A 305 129.31 53.48 -23.78
N LYS A 306 128.13 53.75 -24.37
CA LYS A 306 126.89 54.28 -23.74
C LYS A 306 125.70 54.03 -24.70
N GLU A 307 124.47 54.15 -24.17
CA GLU A 307 123.17 54.41 -24.85
C GLU A 307 122.29 53.21 -25.29
N THR A 308 120.99 53.51 -25.55
CA THR A 308 119.84 52.62 -25.94
C THR A 308 119.28 51.68 -24.83
N ALA A 309 118.00 51.61 -24.44
CA ALA A 309 116.78 52.46 -24.55
C ALA A 309 115.74 52.34 -25.72
N LYS A 310 114.43 52.23 -25.33
CA LYS A 310 113.15 52.79 -25.90
C LYS A 310 112.07 51.96 -26.70
N MET A 311 110.80 52.09 -26.24
CA MET A 311 109.47 52.19 -26.96
C MET A 311 108.92 50.99 -27.79
N GLN A 312 107.65 50.92 -28.29
CA GLN A 312 106.26 51.08 -27.73
C GLN A 312 105.21 50.60 -28.81
N GLY A 313 103.86 50.54 -28.57
CA GLY A 313 102.86 50.42 -29.66
C GLY A 313 101.46 49.79 -29.37
N GLU A 314 100.38 50.42 -29.87
CA GLU A 314 98.92 50.15 -29.65
C GLU A 314 98.08 50.57 -30.93
N VAL A 315 96.76 50.38 -31.23
CA VAL A 315 95.49 49.80 -30.64
C VAL A 315 94.36 49.63 -31.75
N GLU A 316 93.19 49.00 -31.47
CA GLU A 316 91.86 48.97 -32.23
C GLU A 316 91.79 48.39 -33.68
N GLU A 317 90.65 48.26 -34.41
CA GLU A 317 89.31 47.61 -34.20
C GLU A 317 88.53 47.51 -35.58
N ALA A 318 87.30 46.95 -35.60
CA ALA A 318 86.20 47.05 -36.62
C ALA A 318 86.21 46.26 -37.97
N TYR A 319 85.07 45.61 -38.34
CA TYR A 319 84.12 46.01 -39.42
C TYR A 319 82.98 45.00 -39.74
N GLU A 320 81.85 45.50 -40.26
CA GLU A 320 80.63 44.76 -40.69
C GLU A 320 80.46 44.68 -42.23
N MET A 321 79.61 43.76 -42.74
CA MET A 321 78.84 43.86 -44.01
C MET A 321 77.57 42.96 -43.94
N LEU A 322 76.34 43.46 -44.14
CA LEU A 322 75.60 43.70 -45.40
C LEU A 322 75.26 42.43 -46.23
N GLY A 323 74.06 42.25 -46.82
CA GLY A 323 72.79 43.02 -46.71
C GLY A 323 71.77 42.75 -47.85
N SER A 324 70.48 42.58 -47.48
CA SER A 324 69.21 42.81 -48.23
C SER A 324 69.02 42.49 -49.75
N LEU A 325 68.00 41.67 -50.06
CA LEU A 325 67.12 41.73 -51.26
C LEU A 325 65.89 40.84 -50.97
N ASP A 326 64.61 41.23 -50.98
CA ASP A 326 63.75 42.25 -51.63
C ASP A 326 62.91 41.77 -52.84
N ASN A 327 61.66 41.39 -52.50
CA ASN A 327 60.37 41.51 -53.20
C ASN A 327 60.08 41.07 -54.66
N ALA A 328 58.85 40.53 -54.76
CA ALA A 328 57.86 40.68 -55.85
C ALA A 328 58.01 39.96 -57.21
N LEU A 329 57.24 38.87 -57.37
CA LEU A 329 56.07 38.90 -58.27
C LEU A 329 54.93 37.99 -57.75
N LYS A 330 53.66 38.34 -58.05
CA LYS A 330 52.45 37.70 -57.46
C LYS A 330 51.38 37.39 -58.52
N ALA A 331 50.76 36.20 -58.46
CA ALA A 331 49.40 35.90 -58.98
C ALA A 331 48.99 34.45 -58.61
N PHE A 332 47.74 34.09 -58.29
CA PHE A 332 46.57 34.89 -57.88
C PHE A 332 45.52 33.99 -57.16
N THR A 333 44.85 34.54 -56.13
CA THR A 333 43.86 33.92 -55.19
C THR A 333 44.42 32.93 -54.15
N GLY A 334 44.07 32.97 -52.85
CA GLY A 334 43.29 33.95 -52.04
C GLY A 334 42.32 33.26 -51.05
N ARG A 335 42.09 33.72 -49.80
CA ARG A 335 42.56 34.93 -49.09
C ARG A 335 42.25 34.80 -47.56
N PHE A 336 43.19 35.16 -46.67
CA PHE A 336 43.06 35.30 -45.19
C PHE A 336 42.60 34.05 -44.39
N GLY A 337 43.03 33.82 -43.14
CA GLY A 337 44.03 34.51 -42.29
C GLY A 337 43.69 34.36 -40.79
N LEU A 338 44.68 34.47 -39.89
CA LEU A 338 44.61 34.93 -38.47
C LEU A 338 46.00 34.81 -37.81
N GLU A 339 46.19 35.45 -36.65
CA GLU A 339 47.50 35.96 -36.18
C GLU A 339 47.95 35.43 -34.79
N GLU A 340 49.06 36.01 -34.29
CA GLU A 340 49.86 35.66 -33.12
C GLU A 340 49.24 36.17 -31.78
N GLY A 341 49.91 35.91 -30.65
CA GLY A 341 49.62 36.60 -29.37
C GLY A 341 50.24 35.96 -28.12
N GLU A 342 51.05 36.72 -27.38
CA GLU A 342 51.65 36.33 -26.09
C GLU A 342 50.99 37.04 -24.89
N GLN A 343 51.15 36.43 -23.70
CA GLN A 343 51.30 37.01 -22.34
C GLN A 343 50.52 38.29 -21.91
N GLY A 344 49.82 38.21 -20.76
CA GLY A 344 49.25 39.38 -20.05
C GLY A 344 48.51 39.02 -18.74
N GLU A 345 48.63 39.84 -17.69
CA GLU A 345 48.34 39.48 -16.28
C GLU A 345 47.00 40.01 -15.69
N MET A 346 46.66 39.48 -14.49
CA MET A 346 46.14 40.20 -13.29
C MET A 346 44.61 40.34 -12.99
N GLU A 347 44.21 39.77 -11.83
CA GLU A 347 43.14 40.15 -10.86
C GLU A 347 41.63 40.19 -11.28
N SER A 348 40.62 40.09 -10.38
CA SER A 348 40.55 40.07 -8.89
C SER A 348 39.43 39.17 -8.29
N ASP A 349 39.50 38.89 -6.97
CA ASP A 349 38.42 38.69 -5.94
C ASP A 349 37.28 37.61 -6.10
N THR A 350 36.75 36.93 -5.06
CA THR A 350 36.92 36.92 -3.57
C THR A 350 36.41 35.60 -2.89
N GLU A 351 36.95 35.24 -1.71
CA GLU A 351 36.38 34.50 -0.51
C GLU A 351 35.64 33.11 -0.66
N GLU A 352 36.03 32.02 0.02
CA GLU A 352 35.74 31.51 1.42
C GLU A 352 34.26 31.11 1.73
N ASP A 353 33.89 29.97 2.36
CA ASP A 353 34.52 28.66 2.68
C ASP A 353 33.43 27.52 2.61
N ASP A 354 33.23 26.40 3.34
CA ASP A 354 33.63 25.77 4.64
C ASP A 354 33.52 24.22 4.50
N LEU A 355 34.20 23.42 5.35
CA LEU A 355 34.50 21.97 5.16
C LEU A 355 33.66 20.96 6.01
N GLU A 356 33.36 19.80 5.38
CA GLU A 356 33.50 18.43 5.93
C GLU A 356 32.60 17.84 7.08
N SER A 357 32.64 16.50 7.19
CA SER A 357 32.20 15.58 8.27
C SER A 357 30.72 15.14 8.32
N GLY A 358 30.37 13.92 8.78
CA GLY A 358 31.21 12.76 9.15
C GLY A 358 30.51 11.76 10.11
N PHE A 359 30.79 10.46 9.95
CA PHE A 359 30.60 9.33 10.91
C PHE A 359 29.18 8.84 11.35
N GLU A 360 28.89 7.55 11.08
CA GLU A 360 28.60 6.40 12.00
C GLU A 360 27.86 6.60 13.37
N GLU A 361 27.15 5.62 13.99
CA GLU A 361 26.88 4.18 13.69
C GLU A 361 25.63 3.56 14.43
N MET A 362 25.36 2.28 14.17
CA MET A 362 24.76 1.22 15.04
C MET A 362 23.27 1.27 15.51
N LYS A 363 22.81 0.15 16.11
CA LYS A 363 21.40 -0.26 16.40
C LYS A 363 21.19 -0.78 17.83
N SER A 364 19.93 -0.75 18.28
CA SER A 364 19.24 -1.69 19.19
C SER A 364 17.71 -1.41 19.14
N GLY A 365 16.77 -2.26 19.54
CA GLY A 365 16.76 -3.67 20.00
C GLY A 365 15.43 -3.96 20.73
N GLU A 366 14.86 -5.19 20.59
CA GLU A 366 13.83 -5.80 21.47
C GLU A 366 12.44 -5.10 21.65
N ASP A 367 11.37 -5.74 22.16
CA ASP A 367 10.79 -7.07 21.83
C ASP A 367 9.27 -7.13 22.22
N GLU A 368 8.60 -8.29 22.11
CA GLU A 368 7.16 -8.51 22.43
C GLU A 368 6.86 -8.98 23.88
N SER A 369 5.68 -8.65 24.44
CA SER A 369 4.94 -9.47 25.45
C SER A 369 3.52 -8.97 25.81
N GLU A 370 2.53 -9.87 25.78
CA GLU A 370 1.46 -10.23 26.78
C GLU A 370 0.93 -9.16 27.80
N GLU A 371 -0.37 -8.94 28.06
CA GLU A 371 -1.56 -9.75 28.47
C GLU A 371 -1.95 -9.50 29.96
N SER A 372 -3.24 -9.19 30.24
CA SER A 372 -3.86 -9.29 31.59
C SER A 372 -5.42 -9.25 31.51
N GLN A 373 -6.13 -9.64 32.58
CA GLN A 373 -7.50 -10.20 32.52
C GLN A 373 -8.55 -9.51 33.44
N ASP A 374 -9.79 -9.36 32.92
CA ASP A 374 -11.12 -9.41 33.60
C ASP A 374 -11.34 -8.50 34.87
N PRO A 375 -12.42 -8.59 35.72
CA PRO A 375 -13.59 -9.51 35.78
C PRO A 375 -15.02 -8.87 35.89
N HIS A 376 -16.01 -9.77 36.05
CA HIS A 376 -17.36 -9.62 36.64
C HIS A 376 -18.65 -9.52 35.79
N SER A 377 -19.16 -10.72 35.44
CA SER A 377 -20.56 -11.21 35.67
C SER A 377 -21.40 -10.38 36.68
N SER A 378 -22.72 -10.14 36.52
CA SER A 378 -23.73 -11.22 36.36
C SER A 378 -25.16 -10.78 35.97
N LYS A 379 -25.91 -11.72 35.35
CA LYS A 379 -27.37 -11.96 35.41
C LYS A 379 -28.37 -10.80 35.21
N PHE A 380 -29.23 -10.95 34.19
CA PHE A 380 -30.70 -10.94 34.39
C PHE A 380 -31.40 -11.97 33.49
N ARG A 381 -32.66 -12.31 33.80
CA ARG A 381 -33.37 -13.50 33.30
C ARG A 381 -33.94 -13.38 31.88
N ALA A 382 -34.10 -14.53 31.23
CA ALA A 382 -34.77 -14.68 29.94
C ALA A 382 -36.31 -14.76 30.06
N THR A 383 -37.02 -14.35 29.01
CA THR A 383 -38.44 -14.63 28.79
C THR A 383 -38.74 -14.95 27.32
N GLY A 384 -39.22 -16.16 27.05
CA GLY A 384 -40.11 -16.50 25.93
C GLY A 384 -39.78 -16.00 24.53
N GLN A 385 -38.61 -16.35 23.96
CA GLN A 385 -38.42 -16.22 22.51
C GLN A 385 -39.20 -17.33 21.79
N LEU A 386 -40.41 -17.02 21.30
CA LEU A 386 -41.16 -17.92 20.43
C LEU A 386 -40.33 -18.24 19.18
N LEU A 387 -40.10 -19.53 18.92
CA LEU A 387 -39.57 -19.98 17.63
C LEU A 387 -40.64 -19.80 16.56
N LEU A 388 -40.62 -18.66 15.88
CA LEU A 388 -41.03 -18.62 14.48
C LEU A 388 -39.99 -19.42 13.70
N GLN A 389 -40.28 -20.70 13.49
CA GLN A 389 -39.65 -21.48 12.44
C GLN A 389 -39.99 -20.79 11.12
N TYR A 390 -39.02 -20.04 10.58
CA TYR A 390 -39.03 -19.66 9.17
C TYR A 390 -38.87 -20.96 8.38
N GLU A 391 -39.97 -21.42 7.79
CA GLU A 391 -39.89 -22.27 6.60
C GLU A 391 -39.15 -21.45 5.53
N GLU A 392 -38.10 -22.01 4.94
CA GLU A 392 -37.29 -21.32 3.94
C GLU A 392 -38.18 -20.97 2.73
N GLU A 393 -38.43 -19.68 2.49
CA GLU A 393 -39.29 -19.28 1.37
C GLU A 393 -38.68 -19.77 0.04
N PRO A 394 -39.47 -20.38 -0.86
CA PRO A 394 -38.95 -20.95 -2.09
C PRO A 394 -38.43 -19.84 -3.01
N SER A 395 -37.12 -19.76 -3.17
CA SER A 395 -36.45 -18.84 -4.09
C SER A 395 -36.87 -19.17 -5.52
N PHE A 396 -37.75 -18.36 -6.11
CA PHE A 396 -38.22 -18.58 -7.48
C PHE A 396 -37.16 -18.11 -8.48
N GLU A 397 -36.75 -19.02 -9.38
CA GLU A 397 -35.68 -18.81 -10.35
C GLU A 397 -36.09 -19.28 -11.75
N GLY A 398 -35.49 -18.68 -12.78
CA GLY A 398 -35.80 -18.97 -14.18
C GLY A 398 -34.93 -18.15 -15.14
N TYR A 399 -35.18 -18.26 -16.44
CA TYR A 399 -34.49 -17.49 -17.47
C TYR A 399 -35.42 -16.45 -18.08
N LEU A 400 -35.07 -15.17 -17.91
CA LEU A 400 -35.85 -14.06 -18.42
C LEU A 400 -35.10 -13.33 -19.54
N MET A 401 -35.81 -13.10 -20.64
CA MET A 401 -35.39 -12.21 -21.72
C MET A 401 -35.69 -10.77 -21.32
N PHE A 402 -34.65 -9.97 -21.13
CA PHE A 402 -34.70 -8.58 -20.66
C PHE A 402 -34.19 -7.59 -21.72
N LYS A 403 -34.79 -6.40 -21.81
CA LYS A 403 -34.41 -5.33 -22.74
C LYS A 403 -33.63 -4.19 -22.06
N GLY A 404 -32.36 -4.04 -22.43
CA GLY A 404 -31.43 -3.06 -21.84
C GLY A 404 -31.61 -1.60 -22.29
N GLY A 405 -32.72 -0.97 -21.89
CA GLY A 405 -32.92 0.48 -22.06
C GLY A 405 -33.08 0.93 -23.52
N LYS A 406 -32.70 2.19 -23.82
CA LYS A 406 -32.96 2.84 -25.13
C LYS A 406 -32.07 2.36 -26.30
N ARG A 407 -31.02 1.54 -26.09
CA ARG A 407 -30.08 1.12 -27.15
C ARG A 407 -29.66 -0.35 -27.17
N GLN A 408 -30.05 -1.21 -26.22
CA GLN A 408 -29.76 -2.65 -26.30
C GLN A 408 -30.97 -3.47 -26.77
N GLY A 409 -30.68 -4.60 -27.40
CA GLY A 409 -31.66 -5.62 -27.77
C GLY A 409 -32.19 -6.40 -26.57
N TRP A 410 -32.84 -7.52 -26.85
CA TRP A 410 -33.28 -8.47 -25.83
C TRP A 410 -32.13 -9.45 -25.50
N THR A 411 -31.88 -9.68 -24.22
CA THR A 411 -30.83 -10.59 -23.72
C THR A 411 -31.43 -11.58 -22.74
N ARG A 412 -31.14 -12.88 -22.91
CA ARG A 412 -31.53 -13.93 -21.96
C ARG A 412 -30.60 -13.83 -20.74
N ARG A 413 -31.17 -13.64 -19.55
CA ARG A 413 -30.46 -13.53 -18.27
C ARG A 413 -31.06 -14.53 -17.28
N TRP A 414 -30.24 -15.09 -16.39
CA TRP A 414 -30.79 -15.87 -15.28
C TRP A 414 -31.32 -14.91 -14.23
N ALA A 415 -32.55 -15.15 -13.76
CA ALA A 415 -33.23 -14.32 -12.77
C ALA A 415 -33.60 -15.17 -11.56
N ILE A 416 -33.49 -14.58 -10.36
CA ILE A 416 -33.87 -15.22 -9.09
C ILE A 416 -34.45 -14.20 -8.11
N ILE A 417 -35.49 -14.61 -7.38
CA ILE A 417 -36.06 -13.91 -6.23
C ILE A 417 -35.47 -14.52 -4.96
N LYS A 418 -34.79 -13.70 -4.15
CA LYS A 418 -34.20 -14.09 -2.86
C LYS A 418 -34.01 -12.86 -1.98
N ASP A 419 -34.17 -13.00 -0.66
CA ASP A 419 -33.94 -11.93 0.34
C ASP A 419 -34.67 -10.61 -0.01
N ASP A 420 -35.94 -10.72 -0.41
CA ASP A 420 -36.80 -9.63 -0.91
C ASP A 420 -36.25 -8.86 -2.14
N ALA A 421 -35.32 -9.45 -2.90
CA ALA A 421 -34.77 -8.88 -4.12
C ALA A 421 -34.86 -9.81 -5.34
N LEU A 422 -35.25 -9.25 -6.48
CA LEU A 422 -35.13 -9.84 -7.82
C LEU A 422 -33.75 -9.49 -8.38
N MET A 423 -32.90 -10.48 -8.59
CA MET A 423 -31.54 -10.32 -9.11
C MET A 423 -31.39 -10.96 -10.48
N PHE A 424 -30.74 -10.25 -11.41
CA PHE A 424 -30.42 -10.74 -12.75
C PHE A 424 -28.92 -10.95 -12.91
N PHE A 425 -28.53 -12.10 -13.46
CA PHE A 425 -27.13 -12.49 -13.69
C PHE A 425 -26.88 -12.83 -15.16
N GLU A 426 -25.61 -12.74 -15.58
CA GLU A 426 -25.16 -13.15 -16.90
C GLU A 426 -25.33 -14.66 -17.13
N MET A 427 -25.00 -15.45 -16.11
CA MET A 427 -25.08 -16.91 -16.10
C MET A 427 -25.70 -17.39 -14.78
N LYS A 428 -26.30 -18.59 -14.79
CA LYS A 428 -26.92 -19.19 -13.60
C LYS A 428 -25.88 -19.45 -12.51
N GLN A 429 -26.19 -19.09 -11.27
CA GLN A 429 -25.31 -19.32 -10.11
C GLN A 429 -25.63 -20.67 -9.44
N ASP A 430 -25.58 -21.76 -10.20
CA ASP A 430 -25.95 -23.12 -9.73
C ASP A 430 -24.76 -23.96 -9.24
N ALA A 431 -23.64 -23.31 -8.89
CA ALA A 431 -22.43 -23.97 -8.41
C ALA A 431 -21.87 -23.33 -7.13
N ILE A 432 -21.62 -24.16 -6.12
CA ILE A 432 -21.08 -23.82 -4.79
C ILE A 432 -19.67 -23.20 -4.90
N LYS A 433 -18.85 -23.73 -5.81
CA LYS A 433 -17.67 -23.05 -6.36
C LYS A 433 -17.55 -23.40 -7.84
N GLN A 434 -17.11 -22.42 -8.63
CA GLN A 434 -16.84 -22.58 -10.05
C GLN A 434 -15.60 -21.77 -10.46
N GLY A 435 -14.92 -22.21 -11.52
CA GLY A 435 -13.66 -21.60 -11.98
C GLY A 435 -12.87 -22.50 -12.93
N TRP A 436 -11.82 -21.95 -13.53
CA TRP A 436 -10.92 -22.71 -14.40
C TRP A 436 -9.92 -23.54 -13.59
N LEU A 437 -9.72 -24.80 -13.96
CA LEU A 437 -8.62 -25.63 -13.48
C LEU A 437 -7.96 -26.37 -14.65
N LEU A 438 -6.68 -26.69 -14.50
CA LEU A 438 -5.94 -27.59 -15.40
C LEU A 438 -6.12 -29.04 -14.92
N LYS A 439 -6.64 -29.92 -15.78
CA LYS A 439 -6.84 -31.36 -15.49
C LYS A 439 -5.92 -32.22 -16.33
N LYS A 440 -5.20 -33.14 -15.70
CA LYS A 440 -4.40 -34.18 -16.37
C LYS A 440 -5.33 -35.18 -17.07
N SER A 441 -5.02 -35.60 -18.30
CA SER A 441 -5.88 -36.56 -19.01
C SER A 441 -5.79 -37.97 -18.39
N SER A 442 -6.95 -38.61 -18.28
CA SER A 442 -7.08 -40.03 -17.95
C SER A 442 -6.78 -40.83 -19.22
N GLY A 443 -5.49 -40.93 -19.58
CA GLY A 443 -5.06 -41.47 -20.86
C GLY A 443 -5.35 -42.97 -21.02
N THR A 444 -6.39 -43.28 -21.79
CA THR A 444 -6.73 -44.64 -22.29
C THR A 444 -6.60 -44.77 -23.81
N GLY A 445 -6.19 -43.71 -24.51
CA GLY A 445 -5.86 -43.77 -25.93
C GLY A 445 -4.53 -44.50 -26.17
N THR A 446 -4.43 -45.21 -27.30
CA THR A 446 -3.38 -46.17 -27.68
C THR A 446 -1.92 -45.67 -27.64
N LEU A 447 -1.69 -44.36 -27.51
CA LEU A 447 -0.36 -43.73 -27.43
C LEU A 447 -0.03 -43.10 -26.07
N GLY A 448 -0.84 -43.32 -25.03
CA GLY A 448 -0.51 -43.09 -23.62
C GLY A 448 -0.24 -41.64 -23.13
N ARG A 449 -0.11 -40.64 -24.02
CA ARG A 449 0.31 -39.27 -23.68
C ARG A 449 -0.69 -38.55 -22.75
N ARG A 450 -0.35 -38.44 -21.45
CA ARG A 450 -1.16 -37.84 -20.37
C ARG A 450 -1.11 -36.31 -20.35
N ASN A 451 -1.57 -35.65 -21.42
CA ASN A 451 -1.58 -34.19 -21.54
C ASN A 451 -2.54 -33.51 -20.54
N TRP A 452 -2.15 -32.33 -20.05
CA TRP A 452 -3.02 -31.45 -19.27
C TRP A 452 -3.95 -30.65 -20.20
N LYS A 453 -5.21 -30.43 -19.79
CA LYS A 453 -6.19 -29.58 -20.50
C LYS A 453 -6.87 -28.63 -19.51
N ARG A 454 -7.00 -27.34 -19.88
CA ARG A 454 -7.83 -26.37 -19.12
C ARG A 454 -9.31 -26.77 -19.30
N ARG A 455 -10.07 -26.74 -18.22
CA ARG A 455 -11.51 -27.04 -18.17
C ARG A 455 -12.16 -26.12 -17.15
N TYR A 456 -13.40 -25.71 -17.40
CA TYR A 456 -14.19 -24.96 -16.42
C TYR A 456 -14.86 -25.96 -15.48
N PHE A 457 -14.66 -25.85 -14.18
CA PHE A 457 -15.22 -26.73 -13.17
C PHE A 457 -16.37 -26.04 -12.43
N ALA A 458 -17.40 -26.80 -12.09
CA ALA A 458 -18.56 -26.33 -11.33
C ALA A 458 -19.01 -27.42 -10.35
N LEU A 459 -18.94 -27.15 -9.04
CA LEU A 459 -19.46 -28.04 -8.00
C LEU A 459 -20.97 -27.79 -7.82
N ARG A 460 -21.80 -28.70 -8.34
CA ARG A 460 -23.26 -28.62 -8.27
C ARG A 460 -23.78 -29.70 -7.32
N GLY A 461 -24.35 -29.31 -6.19
CA GLY A 461 -24.72 -30.26 -5.13
C GLY A 461 -23.49 -31.01 -4.61
N LYS A 462 -23.50 -32.36 -4.67
CA LYS A 462 -22.34 -33.20 -4.35
C LYS A 462 -21.48 -33.62 -5.54
N THR A 463 -21.76 -33.12 -6.76
CA THR A 463 -21.08 -33.58 -7.97
C THR A 463 -20.31 -32.43 -8.63
N ILE A 464 -19.01 -32.60 -8.88
CA ILE A 464 -18.21 -31.66 -9.67
C ILE A 464 -18.35 -32.01 -11.14
N TYR A 465 -18.95 -31.11 -11.92
CA TYR A 465 -18.97 -31.19 -13.38
C TYR A 465 -17.81 -30.39 -13.97
N TYR A 466 -17.31 -30.79 -15.14
CA TYR A 466 -16.32 -30.00 -15.87
C TYR A 466 -16.62 -29.89 -17.37
N TYR A 467 -16.29 -28.73 -17.95
CA TYR A 467 -16.75 -28.28 -19.26
C TYR A 467 -15.58 -27.75 -20.11
N SER A 468 -15.76 -27.71 -21.44
CA SER A 468 -14.80 -27.13 -22.38
C SER A 468 -14.76 -25.60 -22.30
N GLU A 469 -15.93 -24.97 -22.22
CA GLU A 469 -16.13 -23.53 -22.08
C GLU A 469 -16.76 -23.17 -20.72
N SER A 470 -16.82 -21.86 -20.42
CA SER A 470 -17.45 -21.32 -19.22
C SER A 470 -18.92 -20.92 -19.38
N ASP A 471 -19.46 -20.86 -20.61
CA ASP A 471 -20.91 -20.64 -20.81
C ASP A 471 -21.67 -21.96 -20.57
N LEU A 472 -22.24 -22.08 -19.37
CA LEU A 472 -22.97 -23.28 -18.95
C LEU A 472 -24.45 -23.25 -19.35
N SER A 473 -24.90 -22.29 -20.18
CA SER A 473 -26.30 -22.18 -20.60
C SER A 473 -26.75 -23.24 -21.63
N GLN A 474 -25.79 -23.78 -22.40
CA GLN A 474 -26.01 -24.89 -23.35
C GLN A 474 -24.88 -25.95 -23.35
N ALA A 475 -23.76 -25.73 -22.64
CA ALA A 475 -22.62 -26.63 -22.69
C ALA A 475 -22.89 -28.01 -22.06
N LYS A 476 -22.62 -29.08 -22.82
CA LYS A 476 -22.65 -30.47 -22.33
C LYS A 476 -21.41 -30.75 -21.46
N PRO A 477 -21.53 -31.36 -20.27
CA PRO A 477 -20.38 -31.68 -19.43
C PRO A 477 -19.45 -32.70 -20.11
N GLN A 478 -18.14 -32.45 -19.99
CA GLN A 478 -17.04 -33.30 -20.45
C GLN A 478 -16.71 -34.42 -19.44
N GLY A 479 -17.47 -34.49 -18.36
CA GLY A 479 -17.42 -35.50 -17.30
C GLY A 479 -17.90 -34.95 -15.96
N ALA A 480 -18.04 -35.87 -15.00
CA ALA A 480 -18.46 -35.60 -13.63
C ALA A 480 -17.50 -36.29 -12.64
N ILE A 481 -17.55 -35.87 -11.37
CA ILE A 481 -16.88 -36.47 -10.22
C ILE A 481 -17.87 -36.37 -9.05
N ASP A 482 -18.45 -37.47 -8.57
CA ASP A 482 -19.27 -37.41 -7.36
C ASP A 482 -18.36 -37.39 -6.12
N LEU A 483 -18.62 -36.47 -5.18
CA LEU A 483 -17.88 -36.38 -3.92
C LEU A 483 -18.22 -37.53 -2.97
N LYS A 484 -19.28 -38.30 -3.22
CA LYS A 484 -19.56 -39.59 -2.57
C LYS A 484 -18.46 -40.62 -2.88
N ASP A 485 -17.89 -40.58 -4.09
CA ASP A 485 -16.85 -41.52 -4.54
C ASP A 485 -15.43 -41.07 -4.18
N VAL A 486 -15.25 -39.82 -3.75
CA VAL A 486 -13.93 -39.24 -3.41
C VAL A 486 -13.51 -39.71 -2.02
N THR A 487 -12.65 -40.73 -1.96
CA THR A 487 -12.12 -41.31 -0.72
C THR A 487 -11.07 -40.40 -0.07
N GLY A 488 -10.23 -39.73 -0.87
CA GLY A 488 -9.13 -38.88 -0.38
C GLY A 488 -8.87 -37.64 -1.24
N ILE A 489 -8.21 -36.66 -0.63
CA ILE A 489 -7.70 -35.45 -1.31
C ILE A 489 -6.20 -35.36 -1.03
N ILE A 490 -5.40 -35.32 -2.10
CA ILE A 490 -3.95 -35.18 -2.05
C ILE A 490 -3.59 -33.71 -2.26
N GLU A 491 -2.90 -33.09 -1.32
CA GLU A 491 -2.46 -31.69 -1.44
C GLU A 491 -0.96 -31.52 -1.71
N GLU A 492 -0.14 -32.53 -1.43
CA GLU A 492 1.32 -32.46 -1.48
C GLU A 492 1.88 -33.52 -2.46
N GLY A 493 3.12 -33.33 -2.94
CA GLY A 493 3.74 -34.24 -3.93
C GLY A 493 3.29 -34.05 -5.39
N GLY A 494 2.65 -32.94 -5.74
CA GLY A 494 2.24 -32.63 -7.12
C GLY A 494 3.38 -32.06 -7.97
N THR A 495 3.55 -32.55 -9.21
CA THR A 495 4.59 -32.08 -10.17
C THR A 495 4.33 -30.68 -10.77
N ARG A 496 3.52 -29.86 -10.12
CA ARG A 496 3.13 -28.50 -10.50
C ARG A 496 2.73 -27.71 -9.26
N GLU A 497 3.05 -26.43 -9.24
CA GLU A 497 2.56 -25.49 -8.23
C GLU A 497 1.02 -25.48 -8.20
N HIS A 498 0.47 -25.24 -7.02
CA HIS A 498 -0.98 -25.18 -6.77
C HIS A 498 -1.78 -26.42 -7.24
N ALA A 499 -1.11 -27.57 -7.39
CA ALA A 499 -1.75 -28.84 -7.70
C ALA A 499 -2.44 -29.46 -6.48
N PHE A 500 -3.51 -30.24 -6.75
CA PHE A 500 -4.18 -31.12 -5.81
C PHE A 500 -4.81 -32.31 -6.56
N GLY A 501 -5.02 -33.44 -5.87
CA GLY A 501 -5.60 -34.65 -6.44
C GLY A 501 -6.87 -35.07 -5.72
N LEU A 502 -7.91 -35.47 -6.46
CA LEU A 502 -9.10 -36.12 -5.91
C LEU A 502 -9.01 -37.63 -6.20
N VAL A 503 -8.93 -38.45 -5.16
CA VAL A 503 -8.86 -39.91 -5.28
C VAL A 503 -10.27 -40.48 -5.26
N THR A 504 -10.66 -41.17 -6.33
CA THR A 504 -11.87 -42.01 -6.38
C THR A 504 -11.47 -43.48 -6.53
N ALA A 505 -12.42 -44.40 -6.32
CA ALA A 505 -12.18 -45.84 -6.50
C ALA A 505 -11.65 -46.21 -7.91
N GLU A 506 -12.08 -45.49 -8.96
CA GLU A 506 -11.62 -45.73 -10.33
C GLU A 506 -10.24 -45.11 -10.65
N ARG A 507 -9.98 -43.89 -10.15
CA ARG A 507 -8.78 -43.10 -10.51
C ARG A 507 -8.55 -41.88 -9.61
N THR A 508 -7.32 -41.39 -9.63
CA THR A 508 -6.94 -40.06 -9.10
C THR A 508 -7.07 -38.97 -10.17
N PHE A 509 -8.02 -38.07 -9.99
CA PHE A 509 -8.17 -36.85 -10.80
C PHE A 509 -7.12 -35.83 -10.35
N HIS A 510 -6.09 -35.60 -11.17
CA HIS A 510 -5.06 -34.60 -10.89
C HIS A 510 -5.48 -33.25 -11.46
N LEU A 511 -5.52 -32.23 -10.59
CA LEU A 511 -5.98 -30.87 -10.86
C LEU A 511 -4.90 -29.85 -10.47
N THR A 512 -4.90 -28.68 -11.11
CA THR A 512 -4.06 -27.53 -10.76
C THR A 512 -4.88 -26.24 -10.86
N ALA A 513 -4.83 -25.43 -9.81
CA ALA A 513 -5.43 -24.11 -9.75
C ALA A 513 -4.51 -23.02 -10.31
N GLU A 514 -5.09 -21.87 -10.68
CA GLU A 514 -4.32 -20.72 -11.19
C GLU A 514 -3.67 -19.90 -10.06
N THR A 515 -4.14 -20.04 -8.81
CA THR A 515 -3.54 -19.41 -7.62
C THR A 515 -3.52 -20.35 -6.41
N ALA A 516 -2.63 -20.09 -5.45
CA ALA A 516 -2.61 -20.78 -4.14
C ALA A 516 -3.93 -20.60 -3.37
N MET A 517 -4.56 -19.42 -3.50
CA MET A 517 -5.83 -19.10 -2.86
C MET A 517 -6.97 -19.94 -3.46
N ASP A 518 -7.04 -20.07 -4.79
CA ASP A 518 -8.02 -20.94 -5.45
C ASP A 518 -7.84 -22.40 -5.08
N LYS A 519 -6.59 -22.91 -4.99
CA LYS A 519 -6.35 -24.28 -4.50
C LYS A 519 -6.98 -24.46 -3.11
N LYS A 520 -6.67 -23.55 -2.18
CA LYS A 520 -7.18 -23.61 -0.80
C LYS A 520 -8.70 -23.58 -0.77
N GLU A 521 -9.34 -22.64 -1.45
CA GLU A 521 -10.79 -22.56 -1.54
C GLU A 521 -11.43 -23.81 -2.16
N TRP A 522 -10.88 -24.35 -3.26
CA TRP A 522 -11.39 -25.58 -3.87
C TRP A 522 -11.31 -26.75 -2.90
N VAL A 523 -10.16 -26.95 -2.23
CA VAL A 523 -9.98 -28.06 -1.29
C VAL A 523 -10.90 -27.90 -0.06
N GLU A 524 -10.99 -26.71 0.53
CA GLU A 524 -11.87 -26.44 1.68
C GLU A 524 -13.34 -26.66 1.33
N VAL A 525 -13.81 -26.14 0.20
CA VAL A 525 -15.19 -26.32 -0.26
C VAL A 525 -15.49 -27.80 -0.55
N ILE A 526 -14.57 -28.53 -1.18
CA ILE A 526 -14.75 -29.97 -1.45
C ILE A 526 -14.79 -30.78 -0.13
N ARG A 527 -13.89 -30.51 0.82
CA ARG A 527 -13.95 -31.12 2.17
C ARG A 527 -15.28 -30.86 2.86
N ARG A 528 -15.74 -29.60 2.86
CA ARG A 528 -16.99 -29.10 3.45
C ARG A 528 -18.23 -29.79 2.86
N VAL A 529 -18.32 -29.87 1.53
CA VAL A 529 -19.49 -30.44 0.84
C VAL A 529 -19.51 -31.97 0.89
N ARG A 530 -18.35 -32.65 0.91
CA ARG A 530 -18.28 -34.11 1.04
C ARG A 530 -18.97 -34.60 2.31
N THR A 531 -18.67 -33.98 3.46
CA THR A 531 -19.15 -34.42 4.79
C THR A 531 -20.57 -33.97 5.14
N MET A 532 -21.11 -32.92 4.52
CA MET A 532 -22.44 -32.40 4.88
C MET A 532 -23.61 -33.27 4.38
N PRO A 533 -24.76 -33.30 5.08
CA PRO A 533 -26.00 -33.93 4.60
C PRO A 533 -26.49 -33.29 3.30
N GLU A 534 -27.03 -34.08 2.37
CA GLU A 534 -27.40 -33.59 1.03
C GLU A 534 -28.46 -32.47 1.06
N GLN A 535 -29.38 -32.51 2.03
CA GLN A 535 -30.38 -31.46 2.25
C GLN A 535 -29.76 -30.12 2.69
N LYS A 536 -28.65 -30.16 3.45
CA LYS A 536 -27.88 -28.97 3.84
C LYS A 536 -26.97 -28.46 2.72
N VAL A 537 -26.48 -29.35 1.86
CA VAL A 537 -25.78 -28.96 0.62
C VAL A 537 -26.73 -28.25 -0.36
N LYS A 538 -28.02 -28.64 -0.39
CA LYS A 538 -29.06 -27.96 -1.17
C LYS A 538 -29.36 -26.55 -0.64
N SER A 539 -29.45 -26.33 0.68
CA SER A 539 -29.65 -24.98 1.23
C SER A 539 -28.41 -24.07 1.13
N MET A 540 -27.19 -24.62 1.16
CA MET A 540 -25.97 -23.85 0.82
C MET A 540 -26.05 -23.23 -0.59
N LEU A 541 -26.55 -23.98 -1.57
CA LEU A 541 -26.69 -23.49 -2.95
C LEU A 541 -27.64 -22.29 -3.04
N ALA A 542 -28.77 -22.33 -2.31
CA ALA A 542 -29.66 -21.19 -2.17
C ALA A 542 -28.99 -20.00 -1.46
N GLN A 543 -28.10 -20.27 -0.50
CA GLN A 543 -27.46 -19.24 0.32
C GLN A 543 -26.33 -18.47 -0.40
N GLU A 544 -25.60 -19.08 -1.35
CA GLU A 544 -24.35 -18.51 -1.93
C GLU A 544 -24.54 -17.56 -3.14
N VAL A 545 -25.77 -17.22 -3.54
CA VAL A 545 -26.04 -16.16 -4.54
C VAL A 545 -25.61 -14.78 -4.00
N ASP A 546 -24.49 -14.25 -4.53
CA ASP A 546 -23.88 -12.96 -4.17
C ASP A 546 -24.51 -11.77 -4.94
N PRO A 547 -25.20 -10.83 -4.27
CA PRO A 547 -25.82 -9.67 -4.92
C PRO A 547 -24.82 -8.73 -5.62
N ARG A 548 -23.52 -8.81 -5.33
CA ARG A 548 -22.48 -7.99 -6.00
C ARG A 548 -22.20 -8.45 -7.43
N LYS A 549 -22.57 -9.69 -7.77
CA LYS A 549 -22.41 -10.27 -9.12
C LYS A 549 -23.66 -10.09 -9.99
N ALA A 550 -24.73 -9.52 -9.44
CA ALA A 550 -25.93 -9.22 -10.20
C ALA A 550 -25.67 -8.03 -11.15
N LEU A 551 -26.06 -8.18 -12.41
CA LEU A 551 -26.07 -7.11 -13.41
C LEU A 551 -27.13 -6.05 -13.10
N LEU A 552 -28.18 -6.45 -12.38
CA LEU A 552 -29.30 -5.64 -11.95
C LEU A 552 -29.94 -6.30 -10.73
N THR A 553 -30.21 -5.49 -9.70
CA THR A 553 -30.99 -5.89 -8.52
C THR A 553 -32.19 -4.96 -8.39
N LEU A 554 -33.38 -5.53 -8.19
CA LEU A 554 -34.63 -4.84 -7.95
C LEU A 554 -35.22 -5.31 -6.61
N ASP A 555 -35.35 -4.39 -5.66
CA ASP A 555 -36.05 -4.62 -4.39
C ASP A 555 -37.55 -4.84 -4.63
N LEU A 556 -38.14 -5.90 -4.08
CA LEU A 556 -39.57 -6.21 -4.24
C LEU A 556 -40.46 -5.21 -3.47
N GLU A 557 -39.96 -4.50 -2.44
CA GLU A 557 -40.70 -3.40 -1.80
C GLU A 557 -40.93 -2.21 -2.77
N LEU A 558 -40.19 -2.14 -3.88
CA LEU A 558 -40.30 -1.08 -4.89
C LEU A 558 -41.16 -1.45 -6.11
N ILE A 559 -41.79 -2.63 -6.13
CA ILE A 559 -42.68 -3.05 -7.23
C ILE A 559 -44.10 -2.55 -6.94
N GLU A 560 -44.59 -1.61 -7.76
CA GLU A 560 -45.94 -1.06 -7.64
C GLU A 560 -46.98 -1.99 -8.29
N SER A 561 -46.63 -2.60 -9.42
CA SER A 561 -47.47 -3.57 -10.13
C SER A 561 -46.67 -4.47 -11.08
N VAL A 562 -47.25 -5.62 -11.41
CA VAL A 562 -46.76 -6.54 -12.44
C VAL A 562 -47.93 -6.98 -13.31
N THR A 563 -47.78 -6.86 -14.62
CA THR A 563 -48.88 -7.00 -15.60
C THR A 563 -48.39 -7.74 -16.83
N ALA A 564 -49.14 -8.75 -17.31
CA ALA A 564 -48.88 -9.38 -18.62
C ALA A 564 -49.05 -8.34 -19.74
N THR A 565 -48.19 -8.36 -20.77
CA THR A 565 -48.23 -7.39 -21.85
C THR A 565 -48.57 -8.06 -23.18
N ASP A 566 -49.80 -7.85 -23.64
CA ASP A 566 -50.27 -8.32 -24.95
C ASP A 566 -49.47 -7.67 -26.08
N GLN A 567 -48.46 -8.41 -26.55
CA GLN A 567 -47.68 -8.11 -27.74
C GLN A 567 -47.83 -9.30 -28.68
N GLU A 568 -48.46 -9.09 -29.85
CA GLU A 568 -48.78 -10.14 -30.84
C GLU A 568 -47.58 -11.06 -31.17
N LYS A 569 -46.37 -10.50 -31.17
CA LYS A 569 -45.13 -11.21 -31.51
C LYS A 569 -44.44 -11.89 -30.30
N ARG A 570 -44.96 -11.71 -29.08
CA ARG A 570 -44.32 -12.05 -27.79
C ARG A 570 -45.38 -12.38 -26.70
N PRO A 571 -46.15 -13.48 -26.82
CA PRO A 571 -47.27 -13.79 -25.93
C PRO A 571 -46.91 -14.16 -24.48
N ASN A 572 -45.61 -14.37 -24.17
CA ASN A 572 -45.12 -14.66 -22.80
C ASN A 572 -44.48 -13.42 -22.13
N ALA A 573 -44.85 -12.22 -22.58
CA ALA A 573 -44.29 -10.95 -22.13
C ALA A 573 -45.03 -10.38 -20.92
N PHE A 574 -44.29 -9.73 -20.02
CA PHE A 574 -44.83 -9.01 -18.88
C PHE A 574 -43.99 -7.79 -18.54
N ALA A 575 -44.62 -6.82 -17.86
CA ALA A 575 -43.98 -5.62 -17.36
C ALA A 575 -43.99 -5.60 -15.84
N VAL A 576 -42.84 -5.29 -15.23
CA VAL A 576 -42.70 -4.98 -13.80
C VAL A 576 -42.52 -3.47 -13.70
N ILE A 577 -43.37 -2.81 -12.92
CA ILE A 577 -43.45 -1.35 -12.80
C ILE A 577 -42.99 -0.91 -11.42
N THR A 578 -42.08 0.06 -11.38
CA THR A 578 -41.56 0.70 -10.17
C THR A 578 -41.65 2.23 -10.31
N PRO A 579 -41.55 3.01 -9.21
CA PRO A 579 -41.71 4.47 -9.24
C PRO A 579 -40.73 5.22 -10.17
N SER A 580 -39.65 4.56 -10.60
CA SER A 580 -38.59 5.14 -11.43
C SER A 580 -38.34 4.40 -12.75
N ARG A 581 -38.90 3.20 -12.96
CA ARG A 581 -38.59 2.39 -14.14
C ARG A 581 -39.64 1.31 -14.44
N VAL A 582 -39.88 1.06 -15.73
CA VAL A 582 -40.57 -0.13 -16.22
C VAL A 582 -39.56 -1.12 -16.77
N PHE A 583 -39.60 -2.37 -16.27
CA PHE A 583 -38.79 -3.48 -16.76
C PHE A 583 -39.68 -4.37 -17.63
N ASN A 584 -39.33 -4.49 -18.92
CA ASN A 584 -40.03 -5.39 -19.84
C ASN A 584 -39.27 -6.73 -19.87
N LEU A 585 -40.00 -7.80 -19.60
CA LEU A 585 -39.49 -9.15 -19.38
C LEU A 585 -40.30 -10.14 -20.22
N ILE A 586 -39.67 -11.25 -20.64
CA ILE A 586 -40.33 -12.34 -21.35
C ILE A 586 -39.80 -13.66 -20.79
N SER A 587 -40.70 -14.60 -20.57
CA SER A 587 -40.42 -15.95 -20.07
C SER A 587 -40.53 -17.00 -21.18
N GLU A 588 -40.03 -18.20 -20.95
CA GLU A 588 -39.95 -19.23 -21.99
C GLU A 588 -41.31 -19.90 -22.25
N SER A 589 -42.22 -19.88 -21.29
CA SER A 589 -43.61 -20.36 -21.44
C SER A 589 -44.62 -19.45 -20.77
N SER A 590 -45.87 -19.46 -21.25
CA SER A 590 -46.97 -18.73 -20.60
C SER A 590 -47.24 -19.21 -19.16
N ALA A 591 -46.96 -20.48 -18.85
CA ALA A 591 -47.02 -20.98 -17.47
C ALA A 591 -45.96 -20.30 -16.58
N GLU A 592 -44.70 -20.24 -17.05
CA GLU A 592 -43.61 -19.54 -16.35
C GLU A 592 -43.93 -18.04 -16.20
N MET A 593 -44.54 -17.40 -17.22
CA MET A 593 -45.01 -16.01 -17.15
C MET A 593 -45.94 -15.79 -15.96
N HIS A 594 -46.97 -16.63 -15.81
CA HIS A 594 -47.93 -16.51 -14.71
C HIS A 594 -47.30 -16.80 -13.35
N MET A 595 -46.29 -17.68 -13.28
CA MET A 595 -45.50 -17.89 -12.07
C MET A 595 -44.66 -16.66 -11.71
N TRP A 596 -43.96 -16.04 -12.68
CA TRP A 596 -43.23 -14.78 -12.49
C TRP A 596 -44.13 -13.63 -12.06
N ILE A 597 -45.30 -13.47 -12.71
CA ILE A 597 -46.30 -12.47 -12.32
C ILE A 597 -46.80 -12.76 -10.90
N GLY A 598 -47.06 -14.02 -10.54
CA GLY A 598 -47.52 -14.40 -9.20
C GLY A 598 -46.47 -14.18 -8.10
N ALA A 599 -45.20 -14.42 -8.39
CA ALA A 599 -44.09 -14.27 -7.45
C ALA A 599 -43.62 -12.81 -7.29
N LEU A 600 -43.68 -12.01 -8.35
CA LEU A 600 -43.29 -10.58 -8.35
C LEU A 600 -44.45 -9.62 -8.08
N SER A 601 -45.71 -10.06 -8.19
CA SER A 601 -46.85 -9.25 -7.78
C SER A 601 -46.66 -8.83 -6.32
N PRO A 602 -46.70 -7.52 -6.00
CA PRO A 602 -46.46 -7.05 -4.65
C PRO A 602 -47.46 -7.72 -3.71
N ARG A 603 -46.94 -8.45 -2.72
CA ARG A 603 -47.73 -9.27 -1.79
C ARG A 603 -48.64 -8.36 -0.97
N LYS A 604 -49.85 -8.10 -1.49
CA LYS A 604 -51.00 -7.61 -0.72
C LYS A 604 -51.24 -8.64 0.38
N PHE A 605 -50.64 -8.42 1.55
CA PHE A 605 -50.60 -9.39 2.65
C PHE A 605 -52.02 -9.84 2.99
N THR A 606 -52.39 -11.02 2.49
CA THR A 606 -53.70 -11.66 2.69
C THR A 606 -53.66 -12.39 4.03
N LEU A 607 -53.39 -11.59 5.08
CA LEU A 607 -53.14 -11.93 6.47
C LEU A 607 -54.37 -12.56 7.17
N GLY A 608 -55.44 -12.86 6.42
CA GLY A 608 -56.73 -13.40 6.84
C GLY A 608 -57.03 -14.83 6.37
N LYS A 609 -56.03 -15.62 5.96
CA LYS A 609 -56.17 -17.08 5.80
C LYS A 609 -55.24 -17.88 6.71
N THR A 610 -53.93 -17.86 6.46
CA THR A 610 -52.98 -18.76 7.15
C THR A 610 -52.89 -18.53 8.66
N ILE A 611 -52.94 -17.27 9.11
CA ILE A 611 -52.85 -16.93 10.55
C ILE A 611 -54.12 -17.32 11.32
N PHE A 612 -55.28 -17.39 10.66
CA PHE A 612 -56.55 -17.74 11.33
C PHE A 612 -56.61 -19.22 11.72
N TYR A 613 -56.09 -20.12 10.88
CA TYR A 613 -56.16 -21.57 11.16
C TYR A 613 -55.26 -22.04 12.32
N ARG A 614 -54.17 -21.32 12.64
CA ARG A 614 -53.20 -21.74 13.68
C ARG A 614 -53.34 -21.02 15.03
N MET A 615 -54.31 -20.12 15.18
CA MET A 615 -54.71 -19.52 16.47
C MET A 615 -56.06 -20.02 17.00
N LEU A 616 -56.70 -20.97 16.29
CA LEU A 616 -58.02 -21.52 16.62
C LEU A 616 -58.01 -23.03 16.83
N GLU A 617 -56.83 -23.64 16.97
CA GLU A 617 -56.69 -24.90 17.71
C GLU A 617 -57.04 -24.64 19.18
N PRO A 618 -58.06 -25.31 19.76
CA PRO A 618 -58.30 -25.19 21.19
C PRO A 618 -57.12 -25.80 21.93
N LYS A 619 -56.60 -25.09 22.94
CA LYS A 619 -55.70 -25.72 23.91
C LYS A 619 -56.48 -26.85 24.60
N ALA A 620 -56.06 -28.09 24.39
CA ALA A 620 -56.46 -29.19 25.25
C ALA A 620 -56.04 -28.85 26.69
N GLY A 621 -56.96 -29.06 27.63
CA GLY A 621 -56.68 -29.09 29.06
C GLY A 621 -56.36 -30.50 29.53
#